data_AF-A0A0F9C2E7-F1
#
_entry.id   AF-A0A0F9C2E7-F1
#
_cell.length_a   1.000
_cell.length_b   1.000
_cell.length_c   1.000
_cell.angle_alpha   90.00
_cell.angle_beta   90.00
_cell.angle_gamma   90.00
#
_symmetry.space_group_name_H-M   'P 1'
#
loop_
_entity.id
_entity.type
_entity.pdbx_description
1 polymer ?
#
loop_
_entity_poly.entity_id
_entity_poly.type
_entity_poly.pdbx_seq_one_letter_code
_entity_poly.pdbx_strand_id
1 'polypeptide(L)'
;NTGSGLVEGMRLDSNLLLTIAGLALTGLTTNSLIYPTSGGTLTSLGVATNGKIPIGSTGAAPVLATITGTTNQVISTPGAGSITLSTPQDIHTAASNFTVAGATISDLTQGSVVFAGASGAISQDNSNLFWDDTNNRLGIGTLTIPHGGVGSAKFAIDGTNANVAGPHLQFTTTSDNYPLMQILNWRHDDISIRFDSYWDGANKSSDAGSNYAIFKVSDSFKIMYDSGVAKGAAVAWNDGIVLNTSGLVTFGGAINITTIAAEGSDVDKFLVDSSGVVKYRTGAQVLSDTGGQAADAGLTSLAALTYVSDSFIQLTAEDTYAVKTTAETGAILEADIQHDNLQSIPANDHIDHTTVTLTAGTGLTGGGDISTNRTFDLDINSLSVATIATWDFVPFWDITATATNKKITFANFEGTLNHDALTNFTTDEHFTQAAITTVGTISSGTWEGTTVAINQGGTGQTTAQAAIDSLSAVSGATNEHVLTKDTASGNAIWKVAASGSDVKVGVDVGATAG
;
A
#
# COMPACT_ATOMS: atom_id res chain seq x y z
N ASN A 1 -69.78 -110.12 -102.09
CA ASN A 1 -69.06 -111.38 -102.33
C ASN A 1 -68.10 -111.58 -101.17
N THR A 2 -68.47 -112.43 -100.22
CA THR A 2 -67.81 -112.67 -98.93
C THR A 2 -66.70 -113.70 -99.05
N GLY A 3 -65.87 -113.57 -100.09
CA GLY A 3 -64.74 -114.46 -100.31
C GLY A 3 -63.54 -114.00 -99.48
N SER A 4 -63.32 -114.63 -98.33
CA SER A 4 -62.02 -114.58 -97.68
C SER A 4 -61.05 -115.43 -98.50
N GLY A 5 -60.15 -114.78 -99.24
CA GLY A 5 -59.07 -115.44 -99.99
C GLY A 5 -57.75 -115.25 -99.26
N LEU A 6 -57.11 -116.35 -98.86
CA LEU A 6 -55.76 -116.32 -98.29
C LEU A 6 -54.75 -116.13 -99.44
N VAL A 7 -53.99 -115.04 -99.42
CA VAL A 7 -52.85 -114.85 -100.35
C VAL A 7 -51.57 -115.02 -99.54
N GLU A 8 -50.94 -116.19 -99.65
CA GLU A 8 -49.61 -116.45 -99.09
C GLU A 8 -48.51 -116.11 -100.13
N GLY A 9 -47.51 -115.31 -99.73
CA GLY A 9 -46.27 -115.15 -100.52
C GLY A 9 -46.29 -114.11 -101.66
N MET A 10 -47.13 -113.07 -101.59
CA MET A 10 -47.08 -111.97 -102.58
C MET A 10 -45.72 -111.25 -102.57
N ARG A 11 -44.93 -111.42 -103.64
CA ARG A 11 -43.63 -110.77 -103.83
C ARG A 11 -43.74 -109.58 -104.78
N LEU A 12 -43.53 -108.38 -104.26
CA LEU A 12 -43.48 -107.15 -105.04
C LEU A 12 -42.02 -106.78 -105.26
N ASP A 13 -41.67 -106.35 -106.48
CA ASP A 13 -40.32 -105.88 -106.78
C ASP A 13 -40.10 -104.43 -106.30
N SER A 14 -38.86 -103.94 -106.37
CA SER A 14 -38.43 -102.70 -105.72
C SER A 14 -39.10 -101.42 -106.27
N ASN A 15 -39.92 -101.50 -107.32
CA ASN A 15 -40.51 -100.33 -107.99
C ASN A 15 -42.06 -100.39 -108.10
N LEU A 16 -42.73 -101.38 -107.51
CA LEU A 16 -44.18 -101.54 -107.62
C LEU A 16 -44.90 -100.98 -106.38
N LEU A 17 -45.74 -99.96 -106.59
CA LEU A 17 -46.56 -99.35 -105.52
C LEU A 17 -47.81 -100.20 -105.25
N LEU A 18 -47.85 -100.89 -104.12
CA LEU A 18 -49.04 -101.63 -103.69
C LEU A 18 -50.04 -100.70 -103.03
N THR A 19 -51.20 -100.51 -103.68
CA THR A 19 -52.33 -99.76 -103.11
C THR A 19 -53.39 -100.73 -102.59
N ILE A 20 -53.57 -100.78 -101.27
CA ILE A 20 -54.64 -101.56 -100.63
C ILE A 20 -55.67 -100.58 -100.06
N ALA A 21 -56.88 -100.61 -100.60
CA ALA A 21 -58.01 -99.87 -100.06
C ALA A 21 -58.58 -100.61 -98.83
N GLY A 22 -58.58 -99.97 -97.66
CA GLY A 22 -59.21 -100.52 -96.45
C GLY A 22 -58.48 -101.73 -95.85
N LEU A 23 -57.17 -101.63 -95.65
CA LEU A 23 -56.35 -102.69 -95.03
C LEU A 23 -56.84 -103.03 -93.60
N ALA A 24 -57.31 -104.26 -93.40
CA ALA A 24 -57.64 -104.81 -92.09
C ALA A 24 -56.52 -105.75 -91.62
N LEU A 25 -55.83 -105.37 -90.54
CA LEU A 25 -54.77 -106.17 -89.91
C LEU A 25 -55.36 -106.94 -88.72
N THR A 26 -55.17 -108.26 -88.69
CA THR A 26 -55.67 -109.13 -87.61
C THR A 26 -54.56 -109.45 -86.59
N GLY A 27 -54.91 -109.65 -85.32
CA GLY A 27 -53.95 -109.99 -84.26
C GLY A 27 -53.24 -108.80 -83.62
N LEU A 28 -53.70 -107.57 -83.88
CA LEU A 28 -53.22 -106.35 -83.23
C LEU A 28 -54.03 -106.02 -81.98
N THR A 29 -53.42 -105.29 -81.05
CA THR A 29 -54.06 -104.77 -79.84
C THR A 29 -54.85 -103.49 -80.17
N THR A 30 -56.12 -103.40 -79.78
CA THR A 30 -56.95 -102.19 -79.96
C THR A 30 -56.36 -100.97 -79.23
N ASN A 31 -56.41 -99.78 -79.83
CA ASN A 31 -55.87 -98.51 -79.27
C ASN A 31 -54.36 -98.54 -78.93
N SER A 32 -53.60 -99.42 -79.59
CA SER A 32 -52.15 -99.52 -79.43
C SER A 32 -51.40 -98.97 -80.64
N LEU A 33 -50.08 -98.82 -80.50
CA LEU A 33 -49.22 -98.39 -81.60
C LEU A 33 -48.65 -99.61 -82.34
N ILE A 34 -48.63 -99.54 -83.68
CA ILE A 34 -48.10 -100.58 -84.58
C ILE A 34 -46.62 -100.31 -84.86
N TYR A 35 -45.79 -101.35 -84.86
CA TYR A 35 -44.38 -101.29 -85.23
C TYR A 35 -43.96 -102.52 -86.05
N PRO A 36 -42.96 -102.39 -86.96
CA PRO A 36 -42.41 -103.53 -87.69
C PRO A 36 -41.38 -104.30 -86.84
N THR A 37 -41.35 -105.63 -86.97
CA THR A 37 -40.32 -106.50 -86.37
C THR A 37 -39.17 -106.78 -87.34
N SER A 38 -38.11 -107.44 -86.86
CA SER A 38 -37.04 -107.96 -87.72
C SER A 38 -37.63 -108.93 -88.74
N GLY A 39 -37.69 -108.52 -90.01
CA GLY A 39 -38.32 -109.28 -91.10
C GLY A 39 -39.48 -108.55 -91.81
N GLY A 40 -39.87 -107.34 -91.37
CA GLY A 40 -40.88 -106.51 -92.04
C GLY A 40 -42.33 -106.83 -91.68
N THR A 41 -42.57 -107.77 -90.76
CA THR A 41 -43.89 -108.09 -90.22
C THR A 41 -44.37 -106.98 -89.28
N LEU A 42 -45.61 -106.53 -89.44
CA LEU A 42 -46.24 -105.55 -88.54
C LEU A 42 -46.84 -106.26 -87.33
N THR A 43 -46.57 -105.72 -86.15
CA THR A 43 -47.21 -106.11 -84.89
C THR A 43 -47.53 -104.86 -84.07
N SER A 44 -48.18 -105.00 -82.92
CA SER A 44 -48.53 -103.89 -82.05
C SER A 44 -47.91 -103.99 -80.67
N LEU A 45 -47.66 -102.84 -80.04
CA LEU A 45 -47.37 -102.76 -78.62
C LEU A 45 -48.61 -103.12 -77.78
N GLY A 46 -48.44 -103.16 -76.45
CA GLY A 46 -49.59 -103.16 -75.53
C GLY A 46 -50.40 -101.86 -75.59
N VAL A 47 -51.51 -101.78 -74.87
CA VAL A 47 -52.25 -100.52 -74.71
C VAL A 47 -51.46 -99.59 -73.78
N ALA A 48 -51.19 -98.36 -74.23
CA ALA A 48 -50.52 -97.37 -73.40
C ALA A 48 -51.43 -96.92 -72.25
N THR A 49 -50.93 -97.03 -71.03
CA THR A 49 -51.55 -96.40 -69.85
C THR A 49 -51.17 -94.91 -69.79
N ASN A 50 -51.85 -94.13 -68.96
CA ASN A 50 -51.63 -92.68 -68.80
C ASN A 50 -50.14 -92.29 -68.79
N GLY A 51 -49.77 -91.34 -69.66
CA GLY A 51 -48.43 -90.81 -69.88
C GLY A 51 -47.32 -91.81 -70.24
N LYS A 52 -47.65 -93.03 -70.71
CA LYS A 52 -46.66 -93.91 -71.33
C LYS A 52 -46.50 -93.60 -72.81
N ILE A 53 -45.26 -93.62 -73.28
CA ILE A 53 -44.88 -93.46 -74.68
C ILE A 53 -43.99 -94.64 -75.11
N PRO A 54 -43.92 -94.97 -76.41
CA PRO A 54 -42.93 -95.91 -76.92
C PRO A 54 -41.51 -95.35 -76.74
N ILE A 55 -40.69 -96.05 -75.98
CA ILE A 55 -39.26 -95.77 -75.82
C ILE A 55 -38.47 -96.84 -76.57
N GLY A 56 -37.56 -96.40 -77.44
CA GLY A 56 -36.72 -97.30 -78.21
C GLY A 56 -35.75 -98.10 -77.33
N SER A 57 -35.42 -99.30 -77.79
CA SER A 57 -34.42 -100.17 -77.15
C SER A 57 -33.56 -100.81 -78.24
N THR A 58 -32.25 -100.55 -78.23
CA THR A 58 -31.34 -101.05 -79.26
C THR A 58 -31.35 -102.58 -79.27
N GLY A 59 -31.75 -103.17 -80.40
CA GLY A 59 -31.81 -104.64 -80.58
C GLY A 59 -33.05 -105.32 -79.98
N ALA A 60 -34.03 -104.56 -79.46
CA ALA A 60 -35.29 -105.09 -78.92
C ALA A 60 -36.50 -104.28 -79.40
N ALA A 61 -37.72 -104.77 -79.15
CA ALA A 61 -38.94 -104.02 -79.42
C ALA A 61 -39.00 -102.74 -78.57
N PRO A 62 -39.64 -101.65 -79.05
CA PRO A 62 -39.92 -100.48 -78.23
C PRO A 62 -40.75 -100.87 -77.00
N VAL A 63 -40.52 -100.20 -75.87
CA VAL A 63 -41.24 -100.46 -74.62
C VAL A 63 -42.08 -99.25 -74.27
N LEU A 64 -43.32 -99.48 -73.84
CA LEU A 64 -44.17 -98.40 -73.31
C LEU A 64 -43.69 -98.02 -71.91
N ALA A 65 -43.13 -96.82 -71.78
CA ALA A 65 -42.62 -96.29 -70.52
C ALA A 65 -42.98 -94.82 -70.33
N THR A 66 -43.02 -94.36 -69.09
CA THR A 66 -43.20 -92.95 -68.75
C THR A 66 -41.89 -92.20 -68.92
N ILE A 67 -41.95 -90.90 -69.20
CA ILE A 67 -40.78 -90.03 -69.02
C ILE A 67 -40.51 -89.94 -67.52
N THR A 68 -39.33 -90.37 -67.08
CA THR A 68 -38.91 -90.27 -65.68
C THR A 68 -38.22 -88.94 -65.45
N GLY A 69 -38.68 -88.20 -64.44
CA GLY A 69 -37.98 -87.02 -63.96
C GLY A 69 -36.72 -87.38 -63.18
N THR A 70 -35.83 -86.40 -62.98
CA THR A 70 -34.69 -86.52 -62.07
C THR A 70 -35.05 -85.89 -60.72
N THR A 71 -34.59 -86.50 -59.63
CA THR A 71 -34.83 -86.00 -58.26
C THR A 71 -34.42 -84.53 -58.15
N ASN A 72 -35.34 -83.69 -57.65
CA ASN A 72 -35.15 -82.25 -57.42
C ASN A 72 -34.88 -81.38 -58.66
N GLN A 73 -35.09 -81.85 -59.89
CA GLN A 73 -34.94 -81.01 -61.08
C GLN A 73 -36.18 -80.99 -61.97
N VAL A 74 -36.66 -82.15 -62.41
CA VAL A 74 -37.85 -82.26 -63.27
C VAL A 74 -38.82 -83.23 -62.63
N ILE A 75 -40.04 -82.76 -62.40
CA ILE A 75 -41.17 -83.57 -61.97
C ILE A 75 -41.96 -83.92 -63.23
N SER A 76 -42.14 -85.23 -63.46
CA SER A 76 -42.98 -85.75 -64.52
C SER A 76 -44.28 -86.27 -63.92
N THR A 77 -45.40 -85.72 -64.36
CA THR A 77 -46.75 -86.10 -63.90
C THR A 77 -47.56 -86.64 -65.09
N PRO A 78 -47.49 -87.96 -65.34
CA PRO A 78 -48.34 -88.65 -66.32
C PRO A 78 -49.84 -88.42 -66.08
N GLY A 79 -50.57 -88.00 -67.11
CA GLY A 79 -52.02 -87.82 -67.11
C GLY A 79 -52.70 -88.58 -68.26
N ALA A 80 -54.04 -88.56 -68.29
CA ALA A 80 -54.77 -89.09 -69.42
C ALA A 80 -54.57 -88.17 -70.64
N GLY A 81 -53.97 -88.69 -71.71
CA GLY A 81 -53.67 -87.91 -72.92
C GLY A 81 -52.63 -86.80 -72.77
N SER A 82 -51.95 -86.69 -71.62
CA SER A 82 -50.96 -85.65 -71.33
C SER A 82 -49.81 -86.15 -70.47
N ILE A 83 -48.68 -85.44 -70.54
CA ILE A 83 -47.58 -85.54 -69.59
C ILE A 83 -47.24 -84.11 -69.21
N THR A 84 -47.40 -83.75 -67.94
CA THR A 84 -46.99 -82.44 -67.44
C THR A 84 -45.56 -82.55 -66.94
N LEU A 85 -44.69 -81.68 -67.44
CA LEU A 85 -43.32 -81.52 -66.94
C LEU A 85 -43.24 -80.19 -66.19
N SER A 86 -42.75 -80.21 -64.96
CA SER A 86 -42.50 -79.02 -64.17
C SER A 86 -41.17 -79.11 -63.44
N THR A 87 -40.65 -77.97 -63.01
CA THR A 87 -39.56 -77.91 -62.03
C THR A 87 -40.17 -77.90 -60.62
N PRO A 88 -39.45 -78.36 -59.58
CA PRO A 88 -39.91 -78.26 -58.20
C PRO A 88 -40.14 -76.81 -57.70
N GLN A 89 -39.53 -75.83 -58.35
CA GLN A 89 -39.69 -74.40 -58.10
C GLN A 89 -40.05 -73.71 -59.41
N ASP A 90 -40.96 -72.74 -59.37
CA ASP A 90 -41.26 -71.90 -60.54
C ASP A 90 -40.08 -71.00 -60.88
N ILE A 91 -39.54 -71.15 -62.10
CA ILE A 91 -38.38 -70.40 -62.61
C ILE A 91 -38.71 -69.53 -63.83
N HIS A 92 -40.00 -69.29 -64.08
CA HIS A 92 -40.48 -68.52 -65.23
C HIS A 92 -40.55 -67.03 -64.91
N THR A 93 -40.57 -66.16 -65.93
CA THR A 93 -40.50 -64.70 -65.75
C THR A 93 -41.73 -64.07 -65.08
N ALA A 94 -42.83 -64.81 -64.97
CA ALA A 94 -44.02 -64.38 -64.22
C ALA A 94 -44.07 -64.96 -62.79
N ALA A 95 -43.07 -65.75 -62.38
CA ALA A 95 -42.99 -66.26 -61.02
C ALA A 95 -42.79 -65.10 -60.03
N SER A 96 -43.60 -65.05 -58.98
CA SER A 96 -43.54 -63.97 -57.98
C SER A 96 -42.42 -64.15 -56.96
N ASN A 97 -41.95 -65.40 -56.76
CA ASN A 97 -41.01 -65.76 -55.72
C ASN A 97 -39.98 -66.78 -56.25
N PHE A 98 -38.73 -66.63 -55.83
CA PHE A 98 -37.67 -67.63 -56.03
C PHE A 98 -37.20 -68.12 -54.66
N THR A 99 -37.58 -69.35 -54.29
CA THR A 99 -37.26 -69.93 -52.99
C THR A 99 -36.31 -71.11 -53.17
N VAL A 100 -35.13 -71.01 -52.57
CA VAL A 100 -34.11 -72.06 -52.58
C VAL A 100 -33.48 -72.13 -51.19
N ALA A 101 -33.38 -73.33 -50.62
CA ALA A 101 -32.75 -73.52 -49.31
C ALA A 101 -31.22 -73.48 -49.46
N GLY A 102 -30.54 -72.62 -48.69
CA GLY A 102 -29.07 -72.57 -48.65
C GLY A 102 -28.41 -72.22 -49.99
N ALA A 103 -29.02 -71.29 -50.74
CA ALA A 103 -28.53 -70.88 -52.06
C ALA A 103 -27.05 -70.50 -52.03
N THR A 104 -26.28 -71.00 -53.01
CA THR A 104 -24.93 -70.51 -53.31
C THR A 104 -25.00 -69.71 -54.61
N ILE A 105 -24.65 -68.43 -54.56
CA ILE A 105 -24.58 -67.54 -55.72
C ILE A 105 -23.09 -67.26 -55.97
N SER A 106 -22.51 -67.94 -56.96
CA SER A 106 -21.05 -67.98 -57.20
C SER A 106 -20.43 -66.63 -57.54
N ASP A 107 -21.23 -65.70 -58.06
CA ASP A 107 -20.76 -64.39 -58.49
C ASP A 107 -20.64 -63.42 -57.31
N LEU A 108 -21.17 -63.81 -56.13
CA LEU A 108 -20.99 -63.05 -54.91
C LEU A 108 -19.63 -63.35 -54.25
N THR A 109 -19.04 -62.34 -53.63
CA THR A 109 -17.78 -62.47 -52.88
C THR A 109 -18.04 -62.56 -51.38
N GLN A 110 -17.07 -63.04 -50.61
CA GLN A 110 -17.22 -63.11 -49.15
C GLN A 110 -17.48 -61.72 -48.56
N GLY A 111 -18.36 -61.66 -47.55
CA GLY A 111 -18.68 -60.43 -46.82
C GLY A 111 -19.59 -59.45 -47.55
N SER A 112 -20.19 -59.89 -48.65
CA SER A 112 -21.08 -59.06 -49.45
C SER A 112 -22.40 -58.79 -48.74
N VAL A 113 -22.76 -57.52 -48.64
CA VAL A 113 -24.13 -57.10 -48.34
C VAL A 113 -24.86 -56.98 -49.68
N VAL A 114 -25.82 -57.87 -49.92
CA VAL A 114 -26.53 -57.96 -51.21
C VAL A 114 -27.60 -56.88 -51.36
N PHE A 115 -27.72 -56.32 -52.55
CA PHE A 115 -28.73 -55.32 -52.90
C PHE A 115 -29.20 -55.47 -54.36
N ALA A 116 -30.28 -54.74 -54.71
CA ALA A 116 -30.77 -54.67 -56.08
C ALA A 116 -29.91 -53.69 -56.90
N GLY A 117 -29.13 -54.21 -57.85
CA GLY A 117 -28.35 -53.45 -58.80
C GLY A 117 -29.17 -52.94 -59.98
N ALA A 118 -28.47 -52.59 -61.07
CA ALA A 118 -29.11 -52.16 -62.31
C ALA A 118 -30.14 -53.19 -62.78
N SER A 119 -31.32 -52.70 -63.19
CA SER A 119 -32.46 -53.54 -63.59
C SER A 119 -32.95 -54.55 -62.53
N GLY A 120 -32.64 -54.34 -61.25
CA GLY A 120 -33.09 -55.19 -60.14
C GLY A 120 -32.29 -56.48 -59.96
N ALA A 121 -31.14 -56.62 -60.61
CA ALA A 121 -30.26 -57.78 -60.44
C ALA A 121 -29.74 -57.90 -59.00
N ILE A 122 -29.54 -59.14 -58.50
CA ILE A 122 -28.83 -59.33 -57.24
C ILE A 122 -27.37 -58.90 -57.46
N SER A 123 -26.95 -57.89 -56.70
CA SER A 123 -25.65 -57.24 -56.83
C SER A 123 -24.98 -57.08 -55.47
N GLN A 124 -23.68 -56.79 -55.51
CA GLN A 124 -22.86 -56.42 -54.38
C GLN A 124 -21.93 -55.28 -54.76
N ASP A 125 -21.35 -54.64 -53.76
CA ASP A 125 -20.27 -53.67 -53.93
C ASP A 125 -19.46 -53.61 -52.64
N ASN A 126 -18.60 -54.61 -52.46
CA ASN A 126 -17.84 -54.73 -51.22
C ASN A 126 -16.86 -53.58 -51.05
N SER A 127 -16.42 -52.96 -52.14
CA SER A 127 -15.54 -51.79 -52.05
C SER A 127 -16.22 -50.63 -51.33
N ASN A 128 -17.55 -50.51 -51.45
CA ASN A 128 -18.34 -49.47 -50.81
C ASN A 128 -19.06 -49.92 -49.53
N LEU A 129 -19.49 -51.17 -49.41
CA LEU A 129 -20.19 -51.71 -48.24
C LEU A 129 -19.84 -53.18 -47.98
N PHE A 130 -19.23 -53.47 -46.84
CA PHE A 130 -18.67 -54.78 -46.52
C PHE A 130 -19.00 -55.25 -45.10
N TRP A 131 -19.45 -56.50 -44.96
CA TRP A 131 -19.65 -57.17 -43.68
C TRP A 131 -18.60 -58.26 -43.45
N ASP A 132 -17.70 -58.03 -42.50
CA ASP A 132 -16.80 -59.06 -42.00
C ASP A 132 -17.53 -59.90 -40.93
N ASP A 133 -18.11 -61.01 -41.37
CA ASP A 133 -18.84 -61.92 -40.49
C ASP A 133 -17.93 -62.62 -39.47
N THR A 134 -16.69 -62.93 -39.87
CA THR A 134 -15.74 -63.62 -38.99
C THR A 134 -15.44 -62.79 -37.75
N ASN A 135 -15.30 -61.48 -37.91
CA ASN A 135 -14.98 -60.56 -36.81
C ASN A 135 -16.18 -59.73 -36.32
N ASN A 136 -17.35 -59.88 -36.94
CA ASN A 136 -18.56 -59.07 -36.74
C ASN A 136 -18.27 -57.57 -36.87
N ARG A 137 -17.86 -57.12 -38.07
CA ARG A 137 -17.46 -55.73 -38.35
C ARG A 137 -18.09 -55.21 -39.65
N LEU A 138 -18.42 -53.92 -39.68
CA LEU A 138 -18.98 -53.22 -40.84
C LEU A 138 -17.96 -52.23 -41.41
N GLY A 139 -17.71 -52.32 -42.71
CA GLY A 139 -16.90 -51.38 -43.48
C GLY A 139 -17.74 -50.59 -44.48
N ILE A 140 -17.49 -49.29 -44.58
CA ILE A 140 -17.97 -48.43 -45.67
C ILE A 140 -16.75 -47.83 -46.35
N GLY A 141 -16.63 -48.00 -47.66
CA GLY A 141 -15.45 -47.58 -48.43
C GLY A 141 -14.18 -48.41 -48.16
N THR A 142 -14.24 -49.45 -47.31
CA THR A 142 -13.09 -50.26 -46.91
C THR A 142 -13.46 -51.72 -46.68
N LEU A 143 -12.59 -52.63 -47.12
CA LEU A 143 -12.66 -54.07 -46.85
C LEU A 143 -11.91 -54.48 -45.57
N THR A 144 -11.08 -53.59 -45.05
CA THR A 144 -10.32 -53.82 -43.81
C THR A 144 -10.96 -53.03 -42.69
N ILE A 145 -11.32 -53.70 -41.59
CA ILE A 145 -11.89 -53.06 -40.41
C ILE A 145 -11.07 -53.55 -39.20
N PRO A 146 -10.34 -52.67 -38.49
CA PRO A 146 -10.17 -51.23 -38.78
C PRO A 146 -9.48 -51.00 -40.14
N HIS A 147 -9.74 -49.84 -40.75
CA HIS A 147 -9.14 -49.47 -42.03
C HIS A 147 -7.60 -49.51 -41.96
N GLY A 148 -6.98 -50.12 -42.97
CA GLY A 148 -5.52 -50.31 -43.03
C GLY A 148 -4.96 -51.22 -41.94
N GLY A 149 -5.81 -51.88 -41.14
CA GLY A 149 -5.39 -52.72 -40.01
C GLY A 149 -4.86 -51.94 -38.80
N VAL A 150 -5.00 -50.61 -38.76
CA VAL A 150 -4.46 -49.76 -37.69
C VAL A 150 -5.54 -49.46 -36.64
N GLY A 151 -5.19 -49.59 -35.36
CA GLY A 151 -6.10 -49.30 -34.24
C GLY A 151 -7.14 -50.40 -34.01
N SER A 152 -8.38 -50.02 -33.69
CA SER A 152 -9.46 -50.96 -33.42
C SER A 152 -10.81 -50.35 -33.75
N ALA A 153 -11.66 -51.08 -34.49
CA ALA A 153 -12.98 -50.60 -34.89
C ALA A 153 -13.97 -51.77 -35.08
N LYS A 154 -15.24 -51.52 -34.77
CA LYS A 154 -16.38 -52.35 -35.21
C LYS A 154 -17.06 -51.80 -36.46
N PHE A 155 -16.93 -50.49 -36.66
CA PHE A 155 -17.41 -49.77 -37.82
C PHE A 155 -16.28 -48.89 -38.33
N ALA A 156 -15.88 -49.07 -39.58
CA ALA A 156 -14.90 -48.22 -40.24
C ALA A 156 -15.55 -47.57 -41.46
N ILE A 157 -15.37 -46.25 -41.58
CA ILE A 157 -15.72 -45.49 -42.77
C ILE A 157 -14.39 -44.97 -43.33
N ASP A 158 -14.10 -45.33 -44.58
CA ASP A 158 -12.98 -44.80 -45.32
C ASP A 158 -13.48 -43.80 -46.38
N GLY A 159 -12.66 -42.79 -46.66
CA GLY A 159 -12.99 -41.74 -47.60
C GLY A 159 -11.76 -40.95 -48.01
N THR A 160 -11.89 -40.12 -49.04
CA THR A 160 -10.74 -39.41 -49.61
C THR A 160 -10.24 -38.32 -48.65
N ASN A 161 -8.94 -38.34 -48.36
CA ASN A 161 -8.29 -37.33 -47.51
C ASN A 161 -8.40 -35.92 -48.10
N ALA A 162 -8.73 -34.93 -47.26
CA ALA A 162 -8.89 -33.52 -47.61
C ALA A 162 -9.86 -33.28 -48.80
N ASN A 163 -10.98 -34.00 -48.80
CA ASN A 163 -11.98 -33.94 -49.86
C ASN A 163 -13.40 -34.04 -49.28
N VAL A 164 -14.39 -33.47 -49.98
CA VAL A 164 -15.81 -33.52 -49.59
C VAL A 164 -16.38 -34.95 -49.59
N ALA A 165 -15.74 -35.87 -50.31
CA ALA A 165 -15.98 -37.31 -50.26
C ALA A 165 -15.16 -38.03 -49.16
N GLY A 166 -14.73 -37.30 -48.13
CA GLY A 166 -14.09 -37.86 -46.95
C GLY A 166 -15.06 -38.65 -46.07
N PRO A 167 -14.57 -39.31 -45.00
CA PRO A 167 -15.38 -40.14 -44.11
C PRO A 167 -16.17 -39.29 -43.10
N HIS A 168 -16.99 -38.38 -43.62
CA HIS A 168 -17.80 -37.44 -42.83
C HIS A 168 -19.14 -38.06 -42.46
N LEU A 169 -19.72 -37.63 -41.34
CA LEU A 169 -21.07 -37.99 -40.94
C LEU A 169 -21.93 -36.74 -40.85
N GLN A 170 -23.16 -36.82 -41.36
CA GLN A 170 -24.10 -35.72 -41.39
C GLN A 170 -25.45 -36.17 -40.83
N PHE A 171 -26.08 -35.28 -40.06
CA PHE A 171 -27.38 -35.50 -39.44
C PHE A 171 -28.34 -34.39 -39.86
N THR A 172 -29.38 -34.76 -40.61
CA THR A 172 -30.44 -33.86 -41.11
C THR A 172 -31.82 -34.36 -40.69
N THR A 173 -32.85 -33.53 -40.87
CA THR A 173 -34.25 -33.93 -40.67
C THR A 173 -35.00 -33.91 -41.99
N THR A 174 -36.17 -34.53 -42.05
CA THR A 174 -36.99 -34.53 -43.27
C THR A 174 -37.51 -33.14 -43.65
N SER A 175 -37.58 -32.20 -42.70
CA SER A 175 -38.06 -30.83 -42.91
C SER A 175 -36.94 -29.80 -43.12
N ASP A 176 -35.67 -30.15 -42.87
CA ASP A 176 -34.54 -29.24 -43.00
C ASP A 176 -33.37 -29.91 -43.72
N ASN A 177 -33.00 -29.32 -44.85
CA ASN A 177 -31.86 -29.78 -45.67
C ASN A 177 -30.52 -29.28 -45.13
N TYR A 178 -30.52 -28.32 -44.20
CA TYR A 178 -29.31 -27.88 -43.53
C TYR A 178 -28.98 -28.82 -42.35
N PRO A 179 -27.73 -29.29 -42.19
CA PRO A 179 -27.39 -30.24 -41.14
C PRO A 179 -27.59 -29.68 -39.73
N LEU A 180 -28.26 -30.43 -38.85
CA LEU A 180 -28.27 -30.14 -37.42
C LEU A 180 -26.87 -30.34 -36.81
N MET A 181 -26.17 -31.38 -37.28
CA MET A 181 -24.82 -31.69 -36.87
C MET A 181 -24.02 -32.29 -38.02
N GLN A 182 -22.72 -31.98 -38.07
CA GLN A 182 -21.76 -32.66 -38.92
C GLN A 182 -20.54 -33.08 -38.10
N ILE A 183 -20.13 -34.35 -38.23
CA ILE A 183 -18.81 -34.80 -37.82
C ILE A 183 -17.93 -34.78 -39.07
N LEU A 184 -17.10 -33.75 -39.18
CA LEU A 184 -16.20 -33.54 -40.30
C LEU A 184 -14.84 -34.14 -39.97
N ASN A 185 -14.48 -35.20 -40.68
CA ASN A 185 -13.17 -35.84 -40.64
C ASN A 185 -12.41 -35.51 -41.94
N TRP A 186 -11.87 -34.29 -42.08
CA TRP A 186 -11.30 -33.81 -43.34
C TRP A 186 -9.91 -34.39 -43.61
N ARG A 187 -8.97 -34.19 -42.68
CA ARG A 187 -7.62 -34.76 -42.64
C ARG A 187 -7.10 -34.65 -41.21
N HIS A 188 -5.89 -35.14 -40.95
CA HIS A 188 -5.22 -34.85 -39.68
C HIS A 188 -5.17 -33.34 -39.43
N ASP A 189 -5.45 -32.95 -38.18
CA ASP A 189 -5.48 -31.56 -37.75
C ASP A 189 -6.49 -30.68 -38.49
N ASP A 190 -7.55 -31.28 -39.04
CA ASP A 190 -8.76 -30.60 -39.51
C ASP A 190 -9.98 -31.50 -39.24
N ILE A 191 -10.32 -31.69 -37.97
CA ILE A 191 -11.39 -32.60 -37.55
C ILE A 191 -12.33 -31.89 -36.58
N SER A 192 -13.64 -31.90 -36.86
CA SER A 192 -14.61 -31.15 -36.04
C SER A 192 -15.94 -31.85 -35.86
N ILE A 193 -16.59 -31.58 -34.73
CA ILE A 193 -18.02 -31.76 -34.52
C ILE A 193 -18.66 -30.39 -34.60
N ARG A 194 -19.64 -30.23 -35.47
CA ARG A 194 -20.28 -28.95 -35.80
C ARG A 194 -21.74 -29.03 -35.45
N PHE A 195 -22.23 -28.04 -34.71
CA PHE A 195 -23.63 -27.89 -34.32
C PHE A 195 -24.21 -26.69 -35.05
N ASP A 196 -25.37 -26.89 -35.65
CA ASP A 196 -26.06 -25.88 -36.45
C ASP A 196 -25.16 -25.24 -37.52
N SER A 197 -24.18 -25.99 -38.02
CA SER A 197 -23.22 -25.58 -39.03
C SER A 197 -22.63 -26.80 -39.72
N TYR A 198 -22.04 -26.58 -40.91
CA TYR A 198 -21.49 -27.65 -41.74
C TYR A 198 -20.37 -27.14 -42.63
N TRP A 199 -19.70 -28.08 -43.31
CA TRP A 199 -18.70 -27.84 -44.33
C TRP A 199 -19.10 -28.52 -45.64
N ASP A 200 -19.14 -27.72 -46.70
CA ASP A 200 -19.40 -28.14 -48.08
C ASP A 200 -18.26 -27.73 -49.04
N GLY A 201 -17.10 -27.36 -48.48
CA GLY A 201 -16.03 -26.62 -49.16
C GLY A 201 -15.82 -25.22 -48.58
N ALA A 202 -16.78 -24.71 -47.80
CA ALA A 202 -16.63 -23.55 -46.93
C ALA A 202 -17.35 -23.79 -45.58
N ASN A 203 -17.02 -23.01 -44.55
CA ASN A 203 -17.76 -23.06 -43.27
C ASN A 203 -19.13 -22.42 -43.48
N LYS A 204 -20.21 -23.18 -43.28
CA LYS A 204 -21.58 -22.73 -43.50
C LYS A 204 -22.40 -22.81 -42.23
N SER A 205 -23.35 -21.90 -42.13
CA SER A 205 -24.38 -21.93 -41.08
C SER A 205 -25.56 -22.80 -41.48
N SER A 206 -26.10 -23.57 -40.55
CA SER A 206 -27.39 -24.25 -40.69
C SER A 206 -28.53 -23.53 -39.98
N ASP A 207 -28.21 -22.60 -39.07
CA ASP A 207 -29.19 -21.83 -38.31
C ASP A 207 -28.84 -20.34 -38.18
N ALA A 208 -29.86 -19.50 -38.35
CA ALA A 208 -29.73 -18.04 -38.31
C ALA A 208 -29.36 -17.48 -36.93
N GLY A 209 -29.63 -18.22 -35.84
CA GLY A 209 -29.39 -17.80 -34.47
C GLY A 209 -27.92 -17.92 -34.08
N SER A 210 -27.40 -19.15 -34.04
CA SER A 210 -26.04 -19.43 -33.55
C SER A 210 -25.44 -20.68 -34.16
N ASN A 211 -24.11 -20.70 -34.23
CA ASN A 211 -23.32 -21.77 -34.81
C ASN A 211 -22.22 -22.12 -33.81
N TYR A 212 -21.97 -23.41 -33.60
CA TYR A 212 -20.90 -23.87 -32.70
C TYR A 212 -20.10 -24.99 -33.34
N ALA A 213 -18.83 -25.06 -32.99
CA ALA A 213 -17.98 -26.18 -33.38
C ALA A 213 -17.00 -26.55 -32.27
N ILE A 214 -16.76 -27.85 -32.15
CA ILE A 214 -15.61 -28.41 -31.43
C ILE A 214 -14.63 -28.86 -32.52
N PHE A 215 -13.45 -28.25 -32.58
CA PHE A 215 -12.56 -28.35 -33.72
C PHE A 215 -11.11 -28.60 -33.28
N LYS A 216 -10.51 -29.71 -33.71
CA LYS A 216 -9.07 -29.90 -33.71
C LYS A 216 -8.49 -29.34 -35.02
N VAL A 217 -7.79 -28.21 -34.91
CA VAL A 217 -7.16 -27.51 -36.04
C VAL A 217 -5.83 -26.89 -35.66
N SER A 218 -4.83 -26.94 -36.54
CA SER A 218 -3.51 -26.31 -36.33
C SER A 218 -2.92 -26.61 -34.94
N ASP A 219 -2.82 -27.89 -34.60
CA ASP A 219 -2.31 -28.33 -33.29
C ASP A 219 -3.07 -27.83 -32.05
N SER A 220 -4.27 -27.28 -32.22
CA SER A 220 -5.08 -26.77 -31.12
C SER A 220 -6.45 -27.43 -31.09
N PHE A 221 -6.94 -27.74 -29.90
CA PHE A 221 -8.33 -28.15 -29.67
C PHE A 221 -9.14 -26.91 -29.31
N LYS A 222 -10.16 -26.61 -30.10
CA LYS A 222 -10.95 -25.39 -30.01
C LYS A 222 -12.42 -25.67 -29.79
N ILE A 223 -13.07 -24.83 -28.99
CA ILE A 223 -14.52 -24.65 -28.99
C ILE A 223 -14.77 -23.27 -29.58
N MET A 224 -15.50 -23.22 -30.68
CA MET A 224 -15.69 -22.03 -31.50
C MET A 224 -17.16 -21.71 -31.63
N TYR A 225 -17.46 -20.44 -31.90
CA TYR A 225 -18.83 -19.97 -32.04
C TYR A 225 -18.94 -18.86 -33.08
N ASP A 226 -20.15 -18.67 -33.60
CA ASP A 226 -20.58 -17.50 -34.36
C ASP A 226 -22.09 -17.30 -34.17
N SER A 227 -22.61 -16.10 -34.38
CA SER A 227 -24.04 -15.81 -34.17
C SER A 227 -24.59 -14.83 -35.19
N GLY A 228 -25.91 -14.91 -35.45
CA GLY A 228 -26.58 -14.04 -36.41
C GLY A 228 -26.24 -14.31 -37.88
N VAL A 229 -25.69 -15.47 -38.21
CA VAL A 229 -25.31 -15.85 -39.58
C VAL A 229 -26.46 -16.60 -40.24
N ALA A 230 -27.00 -16.08 -41.34
CA ALA A 230 -28.12 -16.73 -42.04
C ALA A 230 -27.78 -18.15 -42.54
N LYS A 231 -28.79 -19.03 -42.62
CA LYS A 231 -28.65 -20.40 -43.15
C LYS A 231 -27.99 -20.40 -44.55
N GLY A 232 -26.99 -21.26 -44.75
CA GLY A 232 -26.19 -21.38 -45.97
C GLY A 232 -25.13 -20.28 -46.19
N ALA A 233 -25.12 -19.24 -45.36
CA ALA A 233 -24.10 -18.19 -45.39
C ALA A 233 -22.78 -18.65 -44.76
N ALA A 234 -21.70 -17.94 -45.05
CA ALA A 234 -20.38 -18.27 -44.54
C ALA A 234 -20.27 -17.92 -43.04
N VAL A 235 -19.74 -18.85 -42.25
CA VAL A 235 -19.45 -18.66 -40.82
C VAL A 235 -18.01 -18.17 -40.65
N ALA A 236 -17.83 -17.12 -39.85
CA ALA A 236 -16.55 -16.57 -39.46
C ALA A 236 -16.29 -16.93 -38.00
N TRP A 237 -15.61 -18.04 -37.76
CA TRP A 237 -15.45 -18.58 -36.42
C TRP A 237 -14.72 -17.63 -35.47
N ASN A 238 -15.32 -17.42 -34.30
CA ASN A 238 -14.68 -16.82 -33.14
C ASN A 238 -14.16 -17.93 -32.22
N ASP A 239 -12.94 -17.77 -31.71
CA ASP A 239 -12.36 -18.68 -30.73
C ASP A 239 -13.09 -18.46 -29.38
N GLY A 240 -13.74 -19.49 -28.85
CA GLY A 240 -14.33 -19.49 -27.52
C GLY A 240 -13.33 -19.97 -26.47
N ILE A 241 -12.92 -21.24 -26.61
CA ILE A 241 -11.90 -21.88 -25.77
C ILE A 241 -10.86 -22.51 -26.70
N VAL A 242 -9.58 -22.30 -26.41
CA VAL A 242 -8.48 -22.90 -27.18
C VAL A 242 -7.48 -23.54 -26.24
N LEU A 243 -7.26 -24.85 -26.39
CA LEU A 243 -6.20 -25.62 -25.75
C LEU A 243 -5.11 -25.93 -26.79
N ASN A 244 -3.89 -25.47 -26.53
CA ASN A 244 -2.74 -25.73 -27.39
C ASN A 244 -1.87 -26.92 -26.90
N THR A 245 -0.87 -27.29 -27.69
CA THR A 245 0.06 -28.40 -27.37
C THR A 245 0.95 -28.17 -26.15
N SER A 246 1.07 -26.93 -25.68
CA SER A 246 1.79 -26.61 -24.43
C SER A 246 0.91 -26.77 -23.18
N GLY A 247 -0.36 -27.15 -23.34
CA GLY A 247 -1.33 -27.25 -22.25
C GLY A 247 -1.95 -25.91 -21.84
N LEU A 248 -1.66 -24.82 -22.55
CA LEU A 248 -2.26 -23.52 -22.28
C LEU A 248 -3.70 -23.50 -22.78
N VAL A 249 -4.63 -23.14 -21.88
CA VAL A 249 -6.03 -22.85 -22.21
C VAL A 249 -6.20 -21.34 -22.29
N THR A 250 -6.74 -20.84 -23.40
CA THR A 250 -7.13 -19.44 -23.57
C THR A 250 -8.63 -19.35 -23.84
N PHE A 251 -9.22 -18.21 -23.45
CA PHE A 251 -10.62 -17.89 -23.66
C PHE A 251 -10.69 -16.64 -24.54
N GLY A 252 -11.44 -16.67 -25.63
CA GLY A 252 -11.54 -15.53 -26.56
C GLY A 252 -12.48 -14.41 -26.10
N GLY A 253 -12.98 -14.48 -24.86
CA GLY A 253 -13.87 -13.49 -24.26
C GLY A 253 -13.72 -13.45 -22.73
N ALA A 254 -14.69 -12.84 -22.05
CA ALA A 254 -14.69 -12.76 -20.59
C ALA A 254 -15.02 -14.11 -19.95
N ILE A 255 -14.35 -14.43 -18.83
CA ILE A 255 -14.69 -15.56 -17.97
C ILE A 255 -15.53 -15.03 -16.81
N ASN A 256 -16.79 -15.47 -16.69
CA ASN A 256 -17.62 -15.17 -15.53
C ASN A 256 -17.44 -16.27 -14.47
N ILE A 257 -16.76 -15.96 -13.37
CA ILE A 257 -16.54 -16.88 -12.24
C ILE A 257 -17.54 -16.49 -11.14
N THR A 258 -18.67 -17.20 -11.06
CA THR A 258 -19.77 -16.85 -10.15
C THR A 258 -19.54 -17.30 -8.70
N THR A 259 -18.58 -18.19 -8.47
CA THR A 259 -18.27 -18.68 -7.12
C THR A 259 -16.80 -19.04 -7.04
N ILE A 260 -16.11 -18.44 -6.07
CA ILE A 260 -14.79 -18.85 -5.61
C ILE A 260 -15.00 -19.22 -4.14
N ALA A 261 -14.73 -20.46 -3.76
CA ALA A 261 -14.89 -20.89 -2.38
C ALA A 261 -13.94 -20.11 -1.47
N ALA A 262 -14.41 -19.70 -0.29
CA ALA A 262 -13.53 -19.16 0.73
C ALA A 262 -12.68 -20.31 1.29
N GLU A 263 -11.36 -20.15 1.26
CA GLU A 263 -10.43 -21.11 1.86
C GLU A 263 -10.38 -20.93 3.38
N GLY A 264 -10.11 -22.02 4.11
CA GLY A 264 -10.09 -22.04 5.58
C GLY A 264 -8.84 -21.46 6.23
N SER A 265 -7.85 -21.04 5.43
CA SER A 265 -6.59 -20.43 5.87
C SER A 265 -6.11 -19.44 4.81
N ASP A 266 -5.17 -18.58 5.17
CA ASP A 266 -4.61 -17.62 4.24
C ASP A 266 -3.88 -18.32 3.10
N VAL A 267 -4.42 -18.16 1.89
CA VAL A 267 -3.78 -18.61 0.66
C VAL A 267 -3.50 -17.44 -0.27
N ASP A 268 -3.23 -16.24 0.26
CA ASP A 268 -2.27 -15.25 -0.26
C ASP A 268 -2.13 -15.10 -1.79
N LYS A 269 -3.20 -15.32 -2.55
CA LYS A 269 -3.16 -15.38 -4.01
C LYS A 269 -4.39 -14.68 -4.53
N PHE A 270 -4.39 -13.36 -4.35
CA PHE A 270 -5.31 -12.51 -5.08
C PHE A 270 -4.96 -12.60 -6.56
N LEU A 271 -5.97 -12.93 -7.38
CA LEU A 271 -5.80 -13.00 -8.82
C LEU A 271 -5.78 -11.57 -9.38
N VAL A 272 -4.72 -11.21 -10.09
CA VAL A 272 -4.59 -9.93 -10.79
C VAL A 272 -4.37 -10.17 -12.27
N ASP A 273 -4.99 -9.35 -13.11
CA ASP A 273 -4.59 -9.30 -14.51
C ASP A 273 -3.32 -8.47 -14.68
N SER A 274 -2.41 -8.96 -15.52
CA SER A 274 -1.30 -8.18 -16.03
C SER A 274 -1.13 -8.56 -17.49
N SER A 275 -1.61 -7.67 -18.38
CA SER A 275 -1.52 -7.82 -19.83
C SER A 275 -2.19 -9.08 -20.37
N GLY A 276 -3.40 -9.42 -19.88
CA GLY A 276 -4.16 -10.58 -20.35
C GLY A 276 -3.72 -11.92 -19.75
N VAL A 277 -2.87 -11.88 -18.72
CA VAL A 277 -2.46 -13.05 -17.94
C VAL A 277 -2.93 -12.87 -16.50
N VAL A 278 -3.77 -13.79 -16.04
CA VAL A 278 -4.16 -13.87 -14.63
C VAL A 278 -2.96 -14.39 -13.83
N LYS A 279 -2.36 -13.52 -13.02
CA LYS A 279 -1.25 -13.80 -12.10
C LYS A 279 -1.81 -13.86 -10.67
N TYR A 280 -1.07 -14.46 -9.75
CA TYR A 280 -1.35 -14.31 -8.32
C TYR A 280 -0.42 -13.25 -7.71
N ARG A 281 -0.92 -12.49 -6.74
CA ARG A 281 -0.12 -11.62 -5.86
C ARG A 281 -0.04 -12.29 -4.50
N THR A 282 1.18 -12.39 -3.95
CA THR A 282 1.40 -12.81 -2.56
C THR A 282 0.79 -11.81 -1.58
N GLY A 283 0.58 -12.18 -0.31
CA GLY A 283 0.07 -11.25 0.71
C GLY A 283 0.84 -9.92 0.80
N ALA A 284 2.17 -9.99 0.82
CA ALA A 284 3.04 -8.81 0.82
C ALA A 284 2.88 -7.93 -0.43
N GLN A 285 2.62 -8.54 -1.58
CA GLN A 285 2.40 -7.84 -2.85
C GLN A 285 1.02 -7.17 -2.90
N VAL A 286 -0.03 -7.82 -2.38
CA VAL A 286 -1.36 -7.23 -2.24
C VAL A 286 -1.33 -6.05 -1.26
N LEU A 287 -0.62 -6.20 -0.15
CA LEU A 287 -0.43 -5.14 0.84
C LEU A 287 0.22 -3.90 0.21
N SER A 288 1.24 -4.09 -0.64
CA SER A 288 1.85 -3.03 -1.44
C SER A 288 0.88 -2.42 -2.45
N ASP A 289 0.10 -3.23 -3.19
CA ASP A 289 -0.80 -2.74 -4.24
C ASP A 289 -1.97 -1.92 -3.68
N THR A 290 -2.41 -2.23 -2.46
CA THR A 290 -3.50 -1.55 -1.76
C THR A 290 -3.02 -0.37 -0.90
N GLY A 291 -1.70 -0.14 -0.81
CA GLY A 291 -1.11 0.88 0.06
C GLY A 291 -1.27 0.59 1.55
N GLY A 292 -1.62 -0.63 1.92
CA GLY A 292 -1.75 -1.05 3.32
C GLY A 292 -0.38 -1.26 3.97
N GLN A 293 -0.34 -1.18 5.30
CA GLN A 293 0.81 -1.57 6.12
C GLN A 293 0.41 -2.81 6.94
N ALA A 294 1.36 -3.69 7.21
CA ALA A 294 1.09 -4.91 7.97
C ALA A 294 0.64 -4.53 9.39
N ALA A 295 -0.38 -5.21 9.91
CA ALA A 295 -0.72 -5.11 11.33
C ALA A 295 0.50 -5.61 12.12
N ASP A 296 1.05 -4.74 12.98
CA ASP A 296 2.25 -4.99 13.81
C ASP A 296 3.63 -4.78 13.16
N ALA A 297 3.74 -3.89 12.17
CA ALA A 297 5.02 -3.21 11.95
C ALA A 297 5.12 -2.03 12.92
N GLY A 298 5.88 -2.18 14.01
CA GLY A 298 6.25 -1.05 14.88
C GLY A 298 6.70 0.16 14.05
N LEU A 299 6.47 1.37 14.58
CA LEU A 299 6.66 2.63 13.84
C LEU A 299 8.10 2.77 13.31
N THR A 300 8.34 2.32 12.08
CA THR A 300 9.67 2.30 11.44
C THR A 300 10.07 3.68 10.92
N SER A 301 9.12 4.62 10.86
CA SER A 301 9.39 6.00 10.45
C SER A 301 8.42 6.98 11.10
N LEU A 302 8.98 7.99 11.78
CA LEU A 302 8.25 9.19 12.22
C LEU A 302 7.84 10.11 11.05
N ALA A 303 8.45 9.96 9.86
CA ALA A 303 8.22 10.84 8.72
C ALA A 303 6.81 10.71 8.11
N ALA A 304 6.07 9.65 8.47
CA ALA A 304 4.69 9.45 8.05
C ALA A 304 3.66 10.18 8.95
N LEU A 305 4.07 10.66 10.14
CA LEU A 305 3.21 11.45 11.02
C LEU A 305 3.08 12.88 10.46
N THR A 306 2.06 13.08 9.63
CA THR A 306 1.70 14.41 9.13
C THR A 306 0.77 15.08 10.15
N TYR A 307 1.22 16.15 10.81
CA TYR A 307 0.41 16.93 11.74
C TYR A 307 0.11 18.33 11.20
N VAL A 308 -1.07 18.83 11.57
CA VAL A 308 -1.58 20.15 11.15
C VAL A 308 -0.92 21.33 11.87
N SER A 309 -0.15 21.09 12.93
CA SER A 309 0.55 22.12 13.72
C SER A 309 1.76 21.56 14.45
N ASP A 310 2.67 22.43 14.90
CA ASP A 310 3.85 22.09 15.70
C ASP A 310 3.46 21.23 16.93
N SER A 311 4.00 20.02 16.98
CA SER A 311 3.62 18.97 17.95
C SER A 311 4.85 18.16 18.36
N PHE A 312 4.76 17.49 19.51
CA PHE A 312 5.78 16.58 20.03
C PHE A 312 5.24 15.14 20.12
N ILE A 313 6.13 14.16 20.02
CA ILE A 313 5.79 12.76 20.24
C ILE A 313 6.22 12.38 21.65
N GLN A 314 5.27 11.90 22.45
CA GLN A 314 5.49 11.41 23.80
C GLN A 314 5.33 9.89 23.84
N LEU A 315 6.26 9.18 24.47
CA LEU A 315 6.07 7.79 24.85
C LEU A 315 5.12 7.74 26.06
N THR A 316 3.93 7.14 25.89
CA THR A 316 2.91 7.07 26.95
C THR A 316 2.82 5.69 27.62
N ALA A 317 3.37 4.65 26.98
CA ALA A 317 3.58 3.31 27.55
C ALA A 317 4.65 2.58 26.71
N GLU A 318 5.05 1.37 27.10
CA GLU A 318 5.92 0.50 26.29
C GLU A 318 5.36 0.38 24.87
N ASP A 319 6.20 0.69 23.88
CA ASP A 319 5.88 0.75 22.45
C ASP A 319 4.64 1.58 22.05
N THR A 320 4.16 2.46 22.94
CA THR A 320 2.98 3.29 22.71
C THR A 320 3.36 4.76 22.68
N TYR A 321 3.17 5.39 21.52
CA TYR A 321 3.50 6.80 21.27
C TYR A 321 2.23 7.60 21.02
N ALA A 322 2.09 8.74 21.69
CA ALA A 322 1.03 9.71 21.45
C ALA A 322 1.63 11.02 20.93
N VAL A 323 0.95 11.67 19.99
CA VAL A 323 1.30 13.03 19.61
C VAL A 323 0.58 14.01 20.51
N LYS A 324 1.35 14.92 21.09
CA LYS A 324 0.88 15.99 21.96
C LYS A 324 1.11 17.32 21.30
N THR A 325 0.14 18.21 21.44
CA THR A 325 0.31 19.61 21.05
C THR A 325 1.39 20.26 21.91
N THR A 326 2.00 21.33 21.41
CA THR A 326 3.00 22.11 22.16
C THR A 326 2.47 22.57 23.53
N ALA A 327 1.16 22.88 23.66
CA ALA A 327 0.54 23.28 24.91
C ALA A 327 0.43 22.12 25.92
N GLU A 328 0.06 20.92 25.46
CA GLU A 328 0.00 19.73 26.33
C GLU A 328 1.40 19.32 26.80
N THR A 329 2.39 19.37 25.91
CA THR A 329 3.79 19.14 26.29
C THR A 329 4.27 20.17 27.31
N GLY A 330 3.95 21.44 27.12
CA GLY A 330 4.27 22.50 28.10
C GLY A 330 3.67 22.23 29.48
N ALA A 331 2.40 21.79 29.55
CA ALA A 331 1.75 21.46 30.82
C ALA A 331 2.39 20.27 31.55
N ILE A 332 2.84 19.25 30.81
CA ILE A 332 3.57 18.10 31.38
C ILE A 332 4.93 18.54 31.92
N LEU A 333 5.67 19.35 31.14
CA LEU A 333 6.98 19.84 31.54
C LEU A 333 6.90 20.71 32.80
N GLU A 334 5.91 21.60 32.90
CA GLU A 334 5.71 22.45 34.09
C GLU A 334 5.34 21.64 35.34
N ALA A 335 4.61 20.53 35.18
CA ALA A 335 4.24 19.68 36.31
C ALA A 335 5.37 18.77 36.79
N ASP A 336 6.24 18.29 35.88
CA ASP A 336 7.24 17.26 36.18
C ASP A 336 8.67 17.81 36.33
N ILE A 337 9.00 18.95 35.73
CA ILE A 337 10.34 19.55 35.82
C ILE A 337 10.41 20.49 37.03
N GLN A 338 11.29 20.16 37.99
CA GLN A 338 11.68 21.11 39.03
C GLN A 338 12.55 22.22 38.41
N HIS A 339 12.06 23.45 38.44
CA HIS A 339 12.75 24.59 37.84
C HIS A 339 14.17 24.79 38.42
N ASP A 340 14.41 24.46 39.69
CA ASP A 340 15.71 24.67 40.36
C ASP A 340 16.88 23.93 39.72
N ASN A 341 16.61 22.88 38.94
CA ASN A 341 17.62 22.06 38.26
C ASN A 341 17.84 22.46 36.79
N LEU A 342 17.14 23.47 36.29
CA LEU A 342 17.36 24.00 34.95
C LEU A 342 18.64 24.84 34.92
N GLN A 343 19.65 24.38 34.17
CA GLN A 343 21.01 24.97 34.08
C GLN A 343 21.08 26.44 33.61
N SER A 344 19.95 27.10 33.33
CA SER A 344 19.91 28.48 32.82
C SER A 344 18.97 29.41 33.59
N ILE A 345 18.56 29.06 34.83
CA ILE A 345 17.96 30.08 35.69
C ILE A 345 19.10 30.93 36.29
N PRO A 346 19.25 32.21 35.92
CA PRO A 346 20.31 33.06 36.47
C PRO A 346 20.11 33.25 37.98
N ALA A 347 21.20 33.38 38.73
CA ALA A 347 21.15 33.55 40.18
C ALA A 347 20.54 34.91 40.57
N ASN A 348 19.19 35.03 40.65
CA ASN A 348 18.42 36.02 41.44
C ASN A 348 16.88 36.02 41.22
N ASP A 349 16.26 34.95 40.70
CA ASP A 349 14.85 35.00 40.25
C ASP A 349 13.77 34.87 41.35
N HIS A 350 14.15 34.82 42.64
CA HIS A 350 13.20 34.59 43.75
C HIS A 350 12.81 35.84 44.58
N ILE A 351 13.38 37.01 44.27
CA ILE A 351 12.94 38.41 44.54
C ILE A 351 14.19 39.27 44.26
N ASP A 352 14.06 40.35 43.49
CA ASP A 352 15.17 41.29 43.31
C ASP A 352 15.50 41.98 44.65
N HIS A 353 16.55 41.47 45.29
CA HIS A 353 17.07 41.91 46.58
C HIS A 353 17.59 43.36 46.55
N THR A 354 17.70 43.99 45.38
CA THR A 354 18.00 45.44 45.25
C THR A 354 16.82 46.33 45.60
N THR A 355 15.59 45.78 45.61
CA THR A 355 14.35 46.54 45.91
C THR A 355 14.02 46.57 47.40
N VAL A 356 14.67 45.75 48.22
CA VAL A 356 14.45 45.67 49.67
C VAL A 356 15.50 46.51 50.39
N THR A 357 15.14 47.75 50.75
CA THR A 357 16.09 48.71 51.34
C THR A 357 16.05 48.79 52.86
N LEU A 358 17.22 48.93 53.49
CA LEU A 358 17.39 49.17 54.93
C LEU A 358 17.94 50.60 55.12
N THR A 359 17.25 51.44 55.88
CA THR A 359 17.60 52.87 56.05
C THR A 359 18.03 53.15 57.50
N ALA A 360 19.16 53.82 57.71
CA ALA A 360 19.61 54.25 59.04
C ALA A 360 18.79 55.45 59.54
N GLY A 361 18.40 55.43 60.81
CA GLY A 361 17.75 56.56 61.50
C GLY A 361 18.76 57.57 62.07
N THR A 362 18.28 58.69 62.61
CA THR A 362 19.10 59.69 63.30
C THR A 362 19.97 59.08 64.40
N GLY A 363 21.27 59.39 64.40
CA GLY A 363 22.25 58.82 65.32
C GLY A 363 22.96 57.57 64.79
N LEU A 364 22.58 57.04 63.63
CA LEU A 364 23.25 55.92 62.96
C LEU A 364 23.66 56.30 61.53
N THR A 365 24.77 55.75 61.06
CA THR A 365 25.16 55.74 59.64
C THR A 365 25.11 54.33 59.07
N GLY A 366 25.17 54.24 57.75
CA GLY A 366 24.92 53.02 57.01
C GLY A 366 23.63 53.14 56.21
N GLY A 367 23.17 52.02 55.68
CA GLY A 367 22.04 51.97 54.75
C GLY A 367 22.21 50.80 53.80
N GLY A 368 21.26 50.59 52.88
CA GLY A 368 20.96 49.22 52.46
C GLY A 368 20.07 49.05 51.25
N ASP A 369 20.45 48.22 50.28
CA ASP A 369 19.65 47.06 49.90
C ASP A 369 20.35 45.79 50.43
N ILE A 370 19.70 44.62 50.31
CA ILE A 370 20.22 43.35 50.85
C ILE A 370 21.01 42.53 49.82
N SER A 371 21.41 43.14 48.70
CA SER A 371 22.21 42.46 47.68
C SER A 371 23.63 42.12 48.16
N THR A 372 24.11 42.77 49.23
CA THR A 372 25.37 42.50 49.92
C THR A 372 25.24 42.65 51.44
N ASN A 373 26.22 42.19 52.22
CA ASN A 373 26.30 42.46 53.67
C ASN A 373 26.31 43.98 53.94
N ARG A 374 25.54 44.45 54.94
CA ARG A 374 25.43 45.87 55.33
C ARG A 374 25.89 46.08 56.77
N THR A 375 26.57 47.19 57.03
CA THR A 375 27.02 47.62 58.37
C THR A 375 26.27 48.89 58.76
N PHE A 376 25.78 48.94 60.01
CA PHE A 376 25.22 50.14 60.62
C PHE A 376 26.08 50.53 61.82
N ASP A 377 26.60 51.77 61.80
CA ASP A 377 27.49 52.30 62.83
C ASP A 377 26.86 53.50 63.55
N LEU A 378 27.32 53.80 64.77
CA LEU A 378 26.86 54.98 65.51
C LEU A 378 27.46 56.25 64.89
N ASP A 379 26.61 57.21 64.52
CA ASP A 379 27.03 58.52 64.02
C ASP A 379 26.54 59.63 64.94
N ILE A 380 27.39 59.94 65.90
CA ILE A 380 27.16 60.98 66.90
C ILE A 380 27.10 62.36 66.24
N ASN A 381 27.75 62.57 65.09
CA ASN A 381 27.76 63.87 64.41
C ASN A 381 26.41 64.20 63.75
N SER A 382 25.56 63.19 63.51
CA SER A 382 24.21 63.38 63.00
C SER A 382 23.19 63.79 64.07
N LEU A 383 23.57 63.78 65.35
CA LEU A 383 22.69 64.13 66.47
C LEU A 383 22.67 65.63 66.73
N SER A 384 21.51 66.17 67.11
CA SER A 384 21.35 67.57 67.49
C SER A 384 21.89 67.85 68.90
N VAL A 385 22.42 69.05 69.13
CA VAL A 385 22.92 69.49 70.44
C VAL A 385 21.80 69.46 71.50
N ALA A 386 22.08 68.84 72.64
CA ALA A 386 21.19 68.79 73.80
C ALA A 386 21.92 69.26 75.07
N THR A 387 21.17 69.80 76.03
CA THR A 387 21.68 70.22 77.35
C THR A 387 21.72 69.03 78.31
N ILE A 388 22.84 68.81 79.00
CA ILE A 388 23.05 67.65 79.88
C ILE A 388 22.25 67.79 81.20
N ALA A 389 21.53 66.74 81.58
CA ALA A 389 20.79 66.60 82.82
C ALA A 389 21.22 65.36 83.64
N THR A 390 20.80 65.31 84.90
CA THR A 390 21.06 64.15 85.77
C THR A 390 20.39 62.89 85.19
N TRP A 391 21.14 61.78 85.13
CA TRP A 391 20.80 60.51 84.48
C TRP A 391 21.02 60.43 82.96
N ASP A 392 21.49 61.51 82.34
CA ASP A 392 21.91 61.43 80.94
C ASP A 392 23.16 60.55 80.80
N PHE A 393 23.25 59.92 79.63
CA PHE A 393 24.39 59.13 79.22
C PHE A 393 25.07 59.80 78.04
N VAL A 394 26.40 59.88 78.08
CA VAL A 394 27.19 60.38 76.96
C VAL A 394 27.77 59.18 76.21
N PRO A 395 27.45 59.01 74.91
CA PRO A 395 28.11 57.99 74.10
C PRO A 395 29.57 58.42 73.89
N PHE A 396 30.50 57.47 74.02
CA PHE A 396 31.90 57.74 73.75
C PHE A 396 32.52 56.56 73.00
N TRP A 397 33.50 56.87 72.16
CA TRP A 397 34.25 55.87 71.42
C TRP A 397 35.53 55.51 72.20
N ASP A 398 35.62 54.26 72.65
CA ASP A 398 36.82 53.71 73.29
C ASP A 398 37.79 53.23 72.21
N ILE A 399 38.94 53.90 72.08
CA ILE A 399 39.92 53.61 71.02
C ILE A 399 40.74 52.32 71.28
N THR A 400 40.61 51.69 72.46
CA THR A 400 41.51 50.60 72.89
C THR A 400 40.91 49.19 72.98
N ALA A 401 39.64 48.99 72.63
CA ALA A 401 39.07 47.64 72.49
C ALA A 401 38.17 47.54 71.26
N THR A 402 38.44 46.51 70.44
CA THR A 402 37.71 46.13 69.24
C THR A 402 36.21 45.97 69.49
N ALA A 403 35.43 46.86 68.88
CA ALA A 403 33.99 46.76 68.58
C ALA A 403 33.02 46.54 69.76
N THR A 404 32.59 47.64 70.38
CA THR A 404 31.19 47.88 70.80
C THR A 404 31.08 49.34 71.24
N ASN A 405 30.07 50.07 70.76
CA ASN A 405 29.77 51.41 71.24
C ASN A 405 29.44 51.34 72.75
N LYS A 406 30.13 52.13 73.58
CA LYS A 406 29.94 52.18 75.03
C LYS A 406 29.38 53.55 75.44
N LYS A 407 28.79 53.63 76.63
CA LYS A 407 28.30 54.87 77.24
C LYS A 407 28.92 55.08 78.61
N ILE A 408 29.23 56.31 78.98
CA ILE A 408 29.70 56.69 80.31
C ILE A 408 28.56 57.41 81.04
N THR A 409 28.43 57.22 82.35
CA THR A 409 27.54 58.06 83.16
C THR A 409 28.23 59.40 83.41
N PHE A 410 27.45 60.47 83.57
CA PHE A 410 28.04 61.77 83.92
C PHE A 410 28.88 61.70 85.21
N ALA A 411 28.45 60.90 86.19
CA ALA A 411 29.20 60.67 87.43
C ALA A 411 30.60 60.05 87.19
N ASN A 412 30.72 59.14 86.22
CA ASN A 412 32.01 58.57 85.85
C ASN A 412 32.88 59.55 85.04
N PHE A 413 32.27 60.38 84.18
CA PHE A 413 32.98 61.41 83.41
C PHE A 413 33.63 62.44 84.36
N GLU A 414 32.83 63.03 85.25
CA GLU A 414 33.29 63.99 86.26
C GLU A 414 34.34 63.37 87.19
N GLY A 415 34.15 62.12 87.62
CA GLY A 415 35.11 61.43 88.50
C GLY A 415 36.48 61.17 87.87
N THR A 416 36.61 61.24 86.55
CA THR A 416 37.89 61.07 85.83
C THR A 416 38.58 62.40 85.49
N LEU A 417 37.92 63.53 85.69
CA LEU A 417 38.45 64.86 85.45
C LEU A 417 39.30 65.32 86.65
N ASN A 418 40.63 65.23 86.53
CA ASN A 418 41.56 65.82 87.50
C ASN A 418 41.71 67.33 87.24
N HIS A 419 41.45 68.14 88.27
CA HIS A 419 41.58 69.60 88.24
C HIS A 419 42.94 70.09 87.72
N ASP A 420 44.01 69.34 88.04
CA ASP A 420 45.40 69.73 87.71
C ASP A 420 45.75 69.52 86.23
N ALA A 421 44.89 68.84 85.46
CA ALA A 421 45.12 68.49 84.06
C ALA A 421 44.13 69.17 83.09
N LEU A 422 43.35 70.14 83.57
CA LEU A 422 42.44 70.93 82.75
C LEU A 422 43.21 72.01 81.99
N THR A 423 43.16 71.95 80.66
CA THR A 423 43.61 73.03 79.78
C THR A 423 42.92 74.35 80.16
N ASN A 424 43.70 75.40 80.40
CA ASN A 424 43.34 76.71 80.99
C ASN A 424 43.21 76.78 82.52
N PHE A 425 43.61 75.75 83.27
CA PHE A 425 43.91 75.92 84.68
C PHE A 425 45.27 76.63 84.83
N THR A 426 45.25 77.92 85.13
CA THR A 426 46.45 78.70 85.44
C THR A 426 46.74 78.65 86.93
N THR A 427 47.83 77.97 87.30
CA THR A 427 48.48 78.15 88.60
C THR A 427 48.74 79.65 88.80
N ASP A 428 48.04 80.30 89.75
CA ASP A 428 48.28 81.65 90.33
C ASP A 428 47.01 82.52 90.60
N GLU A 429 45.78 82.00 90.51
CA GLU A 429 44.57 82.75 90.96
C GLU A 429 44.22 82.59 92.45
N HIS A 430 44.98 81.78 93.21
CA HIS A 430 44.81 81.60 94.65
C HIS A 430 46.11 81.90 95.41
N PHE A 431 46.23 83.10 96.01
CA PHE A 431 47.44 83.49 96.75
C PHE A 431 47.48 82.94 98.19
N THR A 432 48.62 82.35 98.57
CA THR A 432 49.01 82.05 99.96
C THR A 432 50.16 82.95 100.42
N GLN A 433 50.36 83.07 101.73
CA GLN A 433 50.94 84.16 102.54
C GLN A 433 52.36 84.73 102.21
N ALA A 434 53.00 84.46 101.08
CA ALA A 434 54.38 84.89 100.80
C ALA A 434 54.54 86.15 99.91
N ALA A 435 53.47 86.82 99.47
CA ALA A 435 53.54 87.90 98.48
C ALA A 435 53.31 89.33 99.02
N ILE A 436 54.07 89.76 100.03
CA ILE A 436 54.40 91.19 100.24
C ILE A 436 55.91 91.30 100.46
N THR A 437 56.70 91.73 99.46
CA THR A 437 58.12 92.14 99.62
C THR A 437 58.70 93.07 98.53
N THR A 438 57.98 93.38 97.44
CA THR A 438 58.38 94.46 96.50
C THR A 438 57.16 95.33 96.20
N VAL A 439 57.20 96.60 96.64
CA VAL A 439 56.02 97.46 96.79
C VAL A 439 55.38 97.81 95.44
N GLY A 440 54.13 97.38 95.22
CA GLY A 440 53.23 97.80 94.13
C GLY A 440 52.17 98.80 94.62
N THR A 441 51.60 99.58 93.70
CA THR A 441 50.79 100.78 93.97
C THR A 441 49.51 100.49 94.76
N ILE A 442 49.23 101.27 95.81
CA ILE A 442 47.95 101.25 96.53
C ILE A 442 46.94 102.05 95.71
N SER A 443 46.08 101.38 94.96
CA SER A 443 45.02 102.05 94.19
C SER A 443 43.77 102.40 95.03
N SER A 444 43.65 101.86 96.25
CA SER A 444 42.61 102.19 97.25
C SER A 444 42.95 101.64 98.64
N GLY A 445 42.66 102.39 99.72
CA GLY A 445 42.85 101.99 101.13
C GLY A 445 43.67 103.01 101.96
N THR A 446 43.57 102.96 103.29
CA THR A 446 44.39 103.77 104.22
C THR A 446 45.72 103.06 104.52
N TRP A 447 46.85 103.75 104.35
CA TRP A 447 48.18 103.24 104.71
C TRP A 447 48.49 103.57 106.17
N GLU A 448 48.55 102.54 107.03
CA GLU A 448 48.85 102.67 108.47
C GLU A 448 50.34 102.39 108.80
N GLY A 449 51.22 102.39 107.78
CA GLY A 449 52.67 102.10 107.92
C GLY A 449 53.56 103.36 108.08
N THR A 450 54.88 103.15 108.16
CA THR A 450 55.93 104.20 108.18
C THR A 450 56.07 104.95 106.83
N THR A 451 56.77 106.09 106.82
CA THR A 451 56.98 106.94 105.62
C THR A 451 57.98 106.34 104.61
N VAL A 452 57.81 106.65 103.32
CA VAL A 452 58.62 106.11 102.19
C VAL A 452 59.75 107.08 101.80
N ALA A 453 60.97 106.56 101.58
CA ALA A 453 62.15 107.35 101.22
C ALA A 453 62.17 107.79 99.73
N ILE A 454 62.94 108.85 99.40
CA ILE A 454 62.97 109.46 98.05
C ILE A 454 63.48 108.50 96.97
N ASN A 455 64.47 107.67 97.29
CA ASN A 455 65.00 106.68 96.35
C ASN A 455 64.02 105.53 96.04
N GLN A 456 62.91 105.45 96.77
CA GLN A 456 61.83 104.48 96.58
C GLN A 456 60.57 105.16 95.99
N GLY A 457 60.72 106.37 95.45
CA GLY A 457 59.64 107.13 94.81
C GLY A 457 58.76 107.95 95.77
N GLY A 458 59.12 108.02 97.06
CA GLY A 458 58.46 108.94 98.01
C GLY A 458 59.00 110.37 97.93
N THR A 459 58.40 111.30 98.68
CA THR A 459 58.99 112.64 98.90
C THR A 459 59.88 112.68 100.15
N GLY A 460 59.83 111.66 101.02
CA GLY A 460 60.59 111.60 102.28
C GLY A 460 60.22 112.68 103.30
N GLN A 461 59.23 113.52 103.00
CA GLN A 461 58.86 114.69 103.79
C GLN A 461 57.42 114.57 104.26
N THR A 462 57.17 115.06 105.47
CA THR A 462 55.82 115.09 106.07
C THR A 462 55.13 116.45 105.92
N THR A 463 55.75 117.43 105.25
CA THR A 463 55.12 118.73 104.98
C THR A 463 55.31 119.16 103.53
N ALA A 464 54.30 119.84 102.99
CA ALA A 464 54.26 120.26 101.59
C ALA A 464 55.40 121.24 101.23
N GLN A 465 55.78 122.13 102.16
CA GLN A 465 56.83 123.12 101.94
C GLN A 465 58.18 122.46 101.62
N ALA A 466 58.54 121.43 102.38
CA ALA A 466 59.79 120.70 102.21
C ALA A 466 59.81 119.80 100.96
N ALA A 467 58.64 119.32 100.49
CA ALA A 467 58.54 118.63 99.19
C ALA A 467 58.78 119.59 98.02
N ILE A 468 58.33 120.86 98.13
CA ILE A 468 58.49 121.90 97.09
C ILE A 468 59.91 122.51 97.00
N ASP A 469 60.82 122.16 97.90
CA ASP A 469 62.25 122.51 97.76
C ASP A 469 63.11 121.40 97.13
N SER A 470 62.67 120.13 97.21
CA SER A 470 63.25 119.08 96.35
C SER A 470 62.79 119.23 94.89
N LEU A 471 61.68 119.97 94.71
CA LEU A 471 61.17 120.74 93.58
C LEU A 471 62.02 121.99 93.27
N SER A 472 61.76 122.60 92.11
CA SER A 472 62.18 123.95 91.68
C SER A 472 63.66 124.19 91.32
N ALA A 473 64.60 123.34 91.73
CA ALA A 473 66.00 123.42 91.33
C ALA A 473 66.30 122.61 90.05
N VAL A 474 66.23 123.19 88.85
CA VAL A 474 67.01 122.67 87.71
C VAL A 474 67.75 123.78 86.93
N SER A 475 69.07 123.71 87.06
CA SER A 475 70.13 124.45 86.38
C SER A 475 70.19 124.09 84.88
N GLY A 476 69.67 124.94 84.00
CA GLY A 476 69.82 124.74 82.54
C GLY A 476 68.80 125.42 81.61
N ALA A 477 68.02 126.38 82.09
CA ALA A 477 67.06 127.13 81.28
C ALA A 477 67.74 127.85 80.10
N THR A 478 67.44 127.38 78.89
CA THR A 478 68.03 127.83 77.64
C THR A 478 66.99 128.33 76.63
N ASN A 479 65.69 128.19 76.92
CA ASN A 479 64.59 128.77 76.14
C ASN A 479 63.66 129.51 77.07
N GLU A 480 63.62 130.83 76.91
CA GLU A 480 62.66 131.84 77.39
C GLU A 480 62.14 131.78 78.83
N HIS A 481 62.12 130.66 79.57
CA HIS A 481 61.55 130.59 80.91
C HIS A 481 62.24 129.60 81.87
N VAL A 482 62.39 130.01 83.15
CA VAL A 482 62.86 129.18 84.29
C VAL A 482 61.73 128.97 85.30
N LEU A 483 61.62 127.80 85.95
CA LEU A 483 60.59 127.52 86.95
C LEU A 483 60.96 128.28 88.22
N THR A 484 60.21 129.34 88.46
CA THR A 484 60.35 130.23 89.61
C THR A 484 59.00 130.38 90.29
N LYS A 485 58.92 131.30 91.26
CA LYS A 485 57.73 131.58 92.04
C LYS A 485 56.97 132.80 91.50
N ASP A 486 55.63 132.70 91.46
CA ASP A 486 54.75 133.87 91.32
C ASP A 486 54.35 134.39 92.70
N THR A 487 54.50 135.70 92.91
CA THR A 487 54.31 136.35 94.21
C THR A 487 52.87 136.78 94.49
N ALA A 488 51.95 136.72 93.51
CA ALA A 488 50.54 137.02 93.72
C ALA A 488 49.70 135.79 94.16
N SER A 489 50.01 134.59 93.66
CA SER A 489 49.22 133.35 93.92
C SER A 489 49.90 132.31 94.82
N GLY A 490 51.23 132.26 94.89
CA GLY A 490 51.98 131.24 95.64
C GLY A 490 52.20 129.90 94.91
N ASN A 491 51.69 129.72 93.69
CA ASN A 491 51.92 128.54 92.84
C ASN A 491 53.30 128.58 92.13
N ALA A 492 53.71 127.45 91.55
CA ALA A 492 54.91 127.32 90.72
C ALA A 492 54.68 127.88 89.30
N ILE A 493 55.62 128.68 88.77
CA ILE A 493 55.47 129.40 87.47
C ILE A 493 56.77 129.52 86.67
N TRP A 494 56.70 130.03 85.44
CA TRP A 494 57.83 130.18 84.50
C TRP A 494 58.11 131.69 84.14
N LYS A 495 59.35 132.24 84.30
CA LYS A 495 59.77 133.68 84.04
C LYS A 495 61.01 133.87 83.11
N VAL A 496 61.15 135.01 82.41
CA VAL A 496 62.04 135.31 81.23
C VAL A 496 63.47 135.87 81.49
N ALA A 497 64.41 135.79 80.51
CA ALA A 497 65.86 136.13 80.59
C ALA A 497 66.34 137.40 79.77
N ALA A 498 67.52 137.98 80.10
CA ALA A 498 67.89 139.41 80.02
C ALA A 498 68.50 140.05 78.71
N SER A 499 67.96 139.84 77.49
CA SER A 499 68.51 140.51 76.27
C SER A 499 67.53 140.88 75.15
N GLY A 500 66.56 141.76 75.41
CA GLY A 500 65.89 142.54 74.36
C GLY A 500 64.84 143.45 74.98
N SER A 501 65.07 144.74 75.19
CA SER A 501 65.49 145.77 74.22
C SER A 501 66.29 146.88 74.92
N ASP A 502 67.20 147.60 74.24
CA ASP A 502 67.40 149.03 74.57
C ASP A 502 68.12 149.87 73.48
N VAL A 503 67.40 150.39 72.47
CA VAL A 503 67.81 151.61 71.75
C VAL A 503 66.58 152.47 71.50
N LYS A 504 66.65 153.73 71.94
CA LYS A 504 65.53 154.66 72.05
C LYS A 504 65.37 155.51 70.76
N VAL A 505 64.11 155.80 70.38
CA VAL A 505 63.61 156.89 69.49
C VAL A 505 63.61 156.67 67.95
N GLY A 506 62.45 156.95 67.31
CA GLY A 506 62.36 157.81 66.09
C GLY A 506 61.69 157.28 64.79
N VAL A 507 60.42 157.68 64.55
CA VAL A 507 59.84 158.36 63.34
C VAL A 507 60.45 158.03 61.95
N ASP A 508 59.73 157.30 61.05
CA ASP A 508 58.95 157.77 59.84
C ASP A 508 59.75 157.49 58.54
N VAL A 509 59.26 157.23 57.32
CA VAL A 509 58.00 157.46 56.59
C VAL A 509 57.85 156.33 55.55
N GLY A 510 56.61 155.93 55.28
CA GLY A 510 56.16 155.84 53.89
C GLY A 510 55.90 154.45 53.31
N ALA A 511 54.62 154.29 52.97
CA ALA A 511 54.15 153.77 51.67
C ALA A 511 54.40 152.28 51.38
N THR A 512 53.55 151.56 50.67
CA THR A 512 52.21 151.75 50.11
C THR A 512 51.82 150.34 49.65
N ALA A 513 50.51 150.09 49.60
CA ALA A 513 49.91 148.93 48.97
C ALA A 513 50.42 148.66 47.54
N GLY A 514 50.30 147.39 47.16
CA GLY A 514 50.40 146.89 45.79
C GLY A 514 49.99 145.43 45.80
#